data_AF-A0A822CFW8-F1
#
_entry.id   AF-A0A822CFW8-F1
#
_cell.length_a   1.000
_cell.length_b   1.000
_cell.length_c   1.000
_cell.angle_alpha   90.00
_cell.angle_beta   90.00
_cell.angle_gamma   90.00
#
_symmetry.space_group_name_H-M   'P 1'
#
loop_
_entity.id
_entity.type
_entity.pdbx_description
1 polymer ?
#
loop_
_entity_poly.entity_id
_entity_poly.type
_entity_poly.pdbx_seq_one_letter_code
_entity_poly.pdbx_strand_id
1 'polypeptide(L)'
;RTALGISSAIIRDELTTVFGDEALSYATVARWAQWFREGREEIEDEARPGRPVSETTDENIEQIRDAINDDPYVTIEELQENT
;
A
#
# COMPACT_ATOMS: atom_id res chain seq x y z
N ARG A 1 -9.98 -23.54 -3.33
CA ARG A 1 -11.33 -23.63 -3.96
C ARG A 1 -11.29 -23.31 -5.45
N THR A 2 -10.67 -22.21 -5.87
CA THR A 2 -10.38 -21.94 -7.30
C THR A 2 -9.34 -22.88 -7.92
N ALA A 3 -8.34 -23.31 -7.15
CA ALA A 3 -7.47 -24.43 -7.53
C ALA A 3 -8.22 -25.77 -7.69
N LEU A 4 -9.45 -25.88 -7.18
CA LEU A 4 -10.33 -27.05 -7.33
C LEU A 4 -11.34 -26.87 -8.47
N GLY A 5 -11.19 -25.84 -9.31
CA GLY A 5 -12.05 -25.59 -10.47
C GLY A 5 -13.38 -24.87 -10.17
N ILE A 6 -13.59 -24.41 -8.94
CA ILE A 6 -14.81 -23.63 -8.58
C ILE A 6 -14.72 -22.24 -9.21
N SER A 7 -15.80 -21.82 -9.88
CA SER A 7 -15.85 -20.51 -10.54
C SER A 7 -15.93 -19.35 -9.53
N SER A 8 -15.37 -18.21 -9.90
CA SER A 8 -15.43 -16.99 -9.09
C SER A 8 -16.87 -16.51 -8.83
N ALA A 9 -17.81 -16.84 -9.72
CA ALA A 9 -19.22 -16.51 -9.56
C ALA A 9 -19.85 -17.29 -8.40
N ILE A 10 -19.60 -18.61 -8.34
CA ILE A 10 -20.10 -19.44 -7.23
C ILE A 10 -19.51 -18.97 -5.89
N ILE A 11 -18.21 -18.64 -5.86
CA ILE A 11 -17.57 -18.11 -4.65
C ILE A 11 -18.20 -16.78 -4.23
N ARG A 12 -18.52 -15.89 -5.18
CA ARG A 12 -19.20 -14.62 -4.90
C ARG A 12 -20.60 -14.84 -4.35
N ASP A 13 -21.36 -15.80 -4.86
CA ASP A 13 -22.71 -16.11 -4.39
C ASP A 13 -22.68 -16.69 -2.97
N GLU A 14 -21.73 -17.58 -2.67
CA GLU A 14 -21.49 -18.10 -1.32
C GLU A 14 -21.12 -16.97 -0.34
N LEU A 15 -20.21 -16.07 -0.74
CA LEU A 15 -19.84 -14.91 0.09
C LEU A 15 -21.03 -13.98 0.32
N THR A 16 -21.86 -13.75 -0.69
CA THR A 16 -23.06 -12.90 -0.56
C THR A 16 -24.10 -13.53 0.36
N THR A 17 -24.22 -14.86 0.36
CA THR A 17 -25.13 -15.58 1.26
C THR A 17 -24.77 -15.38 2.74
N VAL A 18 -23.47 -15.26 3.04
CA VAL A 18 -22.97 -15.13 4.43
C VAL A 18 -22.84 -13.66 4.86
N PHE A 19 -22.33 -12.79 3.99
CA PHE A 19 -21.94 -11.41 4.32
C PHE A 19 -22.89 -10.35 3.71
N GLY A 20 -23.85 -10.74 2.87
CA GLY A 20 -24.80 -9.81 2.26
C GLY A 20 -24.10 -8.68 1.50
N ASP A 21 -24.41 -7.44 1.88
CA ASP A 21 -23.87 -6.22 1.27
C ASP A 21 -22.39 -5.98 1.59
N GLU A 22 -21.87 -6.58 2.67
CA GLU A 22 -20.45 -6.50 3.05
C GLU A 22 -19.57 -7.49 2.27
N ALA A 23 -20.18 -8.36 1.47
CA ALA A 23 -19.45 -9.35 0.71
C ALA A 23 -18.55 -8.71 -0.36
N LEU A 24 -17.36 -9.28 -0.57
CA LEU A 24 -16.38 -8.81 -1.57
C LEU A 24 -16.93 -8.77 -2.99
N SER A 25 -16.68 -7.69 -3.73
CA SER A 25 -17.09 -7.56 -5.14
C SER A 25 -16.62 -8.75 -6.01
N TYR A 26 -17.37 -9.05 -7.07
CA TYR A 26 -16.98 -10.09 -8.03
C TYR A 26 -15.57 -9.88 -8.61
N ALA A 27 -15.19 -8.63 -8.90
CA ALA A 27 -13.88 -8.30 -9.44
C ALA A 27 -12.75 -8.65 -8.45
N THR A 28 -12.96 -8.40 -7.16
CA THR A 28 -12.01 -8.79 -6.10
C THR A 28 -11.89 -10.31 -6.02
N VAL A 29 -13.01 -11.02 -5.99
CA VAL A 29 -13.03 -12.50 -5.97
C VAL A 29 -12.33 -13.09 -7.19
N ALA A 30 -12.58 -12.54 -8.38
CA ALA A 30 -11.95 -12.98 -9.62
C ALA A 30 -10.43 -12.77 -9.64
N ARG A 31 -9.94 -11.66 -9.07
CA ARG A 31 -8.50 -11.38 -8.94
C ARG A 31 -7.82 -12.39 -8.01
N TRP A 32 -8.38 -12.60 -6.81
CA TRP A 32 -7.88 -13.62 -5.89
C TRP A 32 -7.94 -15.03 -6.48
N ALA A 33 -9.01 -15.35 -7.21
CA ALA A 33 -9.16 -16.61 -7.93
C ALA A 33 -8.06 -16.84 -8.99
N GLN A 34 -7.57 -15.78 -9.62
CA GLN A 34 -6.45 -15.84 -10.55
C GLN A 34 -5.13 -16.08 -9.81
N TRP A 35 -4.84 -15.29 -8.77
CA TRP A 35 -3.63 -15.46 -7.96
C TRP A 35 -3.48 -16.87 -7.39
N PHE A 36 -4.56 -17.44 -6.85
CA PHE A 36 -4.54 -18.81 -6.34
C PHE A 36 -4.33 -19.86 -7.45
N ARG A 37 -4.76 -19.60 -8.69
CA ARG A 37 -4.47 -20.48 -9.85
C ARG A 37 -3.03 -20.35 -10.32
N GLU A 38 -2.43 -19.18 -10.12
CA GLU A 38 -1.03 -18.89 -10.44
C GLU A 38 -0.05 -19.37 -9.34
N GLY A 39 -0.57 -19.96 -8.25
CA GLY A 39 0.23 -20.53 -7.17
C GLY A 39 0.64 -19.53 -6.07
N ARG A 40 0.06 -18.32 -6.05
CA ARG A 40 0.23 -17.40 -4.92
C ARG A 40 -0.56 -17.91 -3.73
N GLU A 41 0.12 -18.26 -2.64
CA GLU A 41 -0.49 -18.75 -1.40
C GLU A 41 -0.56 -17.69 -0.30
N GLU A 42 0.19 -16.59 -0.45
CA GLU A 42 0.19 -15.48 0.48
C GLU A 42 -1.16 -14.75 0.48
N ILE A 43 -1.78 -14.69 1.66
CA ILE A 43 -3.06 -14.00 1.88
C ILE A 43 -2.87 -12.58 2.43
N GLU A 44 -1.66 -12.28 2.93
CA GLU A 44 -1.32 -10.97 3.47
C GLU A 44 -1.21 -9.94 2.35
N ASP A 45 -1.46 -8.69 2.72
CA ASP A 45 -1.20 -7.57 1.83
C ASP A 45 0.31 -7.45 1.60
N GLU A 46 0.70 -7.22 0.34
CA GLU A 46 2.07 -6.85 0.02
C GLU A 46 2.44 -5.54 0.71
N ALA A 47 3.73 -5.36 0.98
CA ALA A 47 4.26 -4.12 1.53
C ALA A 47 3.80 -2.95 0.67
N ARG A 48 2.91 -2.13 1.23
CA ARG A 48 2.42 -0.94 0.53
C ARG A 48 3.58 0.05 0.49
N PRO A 49 3.96 0.58 -0.68
CA PRO A 49 4.88 1.70 -0.72
C PRO A 49 4.25 2.84 0.07
N GLY A 50 4.83 3.14 1.23
CA GLY A 50 4.50 4.34 1.99
C GLY A 50 5.02 5.57 1.26
N ARG A 51 4.95 6.72 1.94
CA ARG A 51 5.74 7.89 1.51
C ARG A 51 7.22 7.45 1.44
N PRO A 52 7.94 7.73 0.34
CA PRO A 52 9.36 7.43 0.25
C PRO A 52 10.12 8.04 1.43
N VAL A 53 10.92 7.22 2.12
CA VAL A 53 11.82 7.69 3.21
C VAL A 53 12.98 8.51 2.65
N SER A 54 13.12 8.60 1.31
CA SER A 54 14.13 9.44 0.65
C SER A 54 13.99 10.94 0.96
N GLU A 55 12.86 11.38 1.52
CA GLU A 55 12.68 12.77 1.98
C GLU A 55 13.29 13.04 3.37
N THR A 56 13.70 12.02 4.12
CA THR A 56 14.25 12.19 5.48
C THR A 56 15.47 11.29 5.65
N THR A 57 16.63 11.80 5.28
CA THR A 57 17.93 11.15 5.47
C THR A 57 18.68 11.83 6.62
N ASP A 58 19.62 11.14 7.26
CA ASP A 58 20.39 11.77 8.35
C ASP A 58 21.17 13.00 7.84
N GLU A 59 21.66 12.96 6.59
CA GLU A 59 22.36 14.08 5.94
C GLU A 59 21.46 15.29 5.72
N ASN A 60 20.21 15.08 5.33
CA ASN A 60 19.28 16.18 5.06
C ASN A 60 18.75 16.80 6.37
N ILE A 61 18.64 15.99 7.43
CA ILE A 61 18.36 16.46 8.78
C ILE A 61 19.50 17.33 9.31
N GLU A 62 20.76 16.91 9.12
CA GLU A 62 21.92 17.68 9.56
C GLU A 62 22.03 19.01 8.82
N GLN A 63 21.85 19.03 7.50
CA GLN A 63 21.86 20.28 6.71
C GLN A 63 20.78 21.27 7.16
N ILE A 64 19.55 20.79 7.40
CA ILE A 64 18.47 21.65 7.90
C ILE A 64 18.79 22.17 9.31
N ARG A 65 19.38 21.34 10.19
CA ARG A 65 19.78 21.77 11.53
C ARG A 65 20.84 22.86 11.49
N ASP A 66 21.85 22.71 10.64
CA ASP A 66 22.92 23.70 10.50
C ASP A 66 22.38 25.01 9.94
N ALA A 67 21.52 24.96 8.92
CA ALA A 67 20.89 26.16 8.36
C ALA A 67 20.05 26.94 9.41
N ILE A 68 19.31 26.24 10.28
CA ILE A 68 18.54 26.87 11.37
C ILE A 68 19.46 27.45 12.46
N ASN A 69 20.58 26.79 12.76
CA ASN A 69 21.55 27.29 13.74
C ASN A 69 22.26 28.56 13.24
N ASP A 70 22.53 28.63 11.95
CA ASP A 70 23.17 29.79 11.30
C ASP A 70 22.20 30.97 11.17
N ASP A 71 20.95 30.73 10.75
CA ASP A 71 19.88 31.73 10.72
C ASP A 71 18.55 31.17 11.27
N PRO A 72 18.16 31.57 12.49
CA PRO A 72 16.89 31.16 13.08
C PRO A 72 15.63 31.67 12.35
N TYR A 73 15.78 32.61 11.40
CA TYR A 73 14.66 33.17 10.62
C TYR A 73 14.51 32.55 9.23
N VAL A 74 15.33 31.56 8.88
CA VAL A 74 15.24 30.84 7.60
C VAL A 74 13.85 30.22 7.40
N THR A 75 13.27 30.43 6.22
CA THR A 75 11.95 29.92 5.88
C THR A 75 12.02 28.47 5.40
N ILE A 76 10.88 27.77 5.45
CA ILE A 76 10.79 26.40 4.95
C ILE A 76 11.12 26.34 3.45
N GLU A 77 10.71 27.36 2.68
CA GLU A 77 10.99 27.46 1.24
C GLU A 77 12.49 27.55 0.98
N GLU A 78 13.22 28.38 1.73
CA GLU A 78 14.68 28.52 1.64
C GLU A 78 15.41 27.23 2.09
N LEU A 79 14.89 26.52 3.10
CA LEU A 79 15.45 25.23 3.52
C LEU A 79 15.30 24.15 2.45
N GLN A 80 14.19 24.16 1.71
CA GLN A 80 13.92 23.20 0.64
C GLN A 80 14.78 23.46 -0.61
N GLU A 81 15.22 24.69 -0.87
CA GLU A 81 16.13 25.00 -1.99
C GLU A 81 17.57 24.54 -1.74
N ASN A 82 17.95 24.35 -0.47
CA ASN A 82 19.31 24.02 -0.03
C ASN A 82 19.49 22.57 0.43
N THR A 83 18.47 21.72 0.28
CA THR A 83 18.45 20.32 0.71
C THR A 83 18.05 19.39 -0.44
#